data_AF-A0A920B5U1-F1
#
_entry.id   AF-A0A920B5U1-F1
#
_cell.length_a   1.000
_cell.length_b   1.000
_cell.length_c   1.000
_cell.angle_alpha   90.00
_cell.angle_beta   90.00
_cell.angle_gamma   90.00
#
_symmetry.space_group_name_H-M   'P 1'
#
loop_
_entity.id
_entity.type
_entity.pdbx_description
1 polymer ?
#
loop_
_entity_poly.entity_id
_entity_poly.type
_entity_poly.pdbx_seq_one_letter_code
_entity_poly.pdbx_strand_id
1 'polypeptide(L)' 'MAIKITDECINCGACEPECPNNAIYESGVGWKYADGTSLN' A
#
# COMPACT_ATOMS: atom_id res chain seq x y z
N MET A 1 5.20 -12.58 0.09
CA MET A 1 4.20 -12.56 1.18
C MET A 1 3.04 -11.70 0.73
N ALA A 2 1.81 -12.06 1.06
CA ALA A 2 0.63 -11.26 0.77
C ALA A 2 0.01 -10.81 2.10
N ILE A 3 0.11 -9.52 2.41
CA ILE A 3 -0.66 -8.88 3.48
C ILE A 3 -1.97 -8.40 2.85
N LYS A 4 -3.09 -8.72 3.51
CA LYS A 4 -4.41 -8.26 3.11
C LYS A 4 -4.89 -7.23 4.13
N ILE A 5 -5.20 -6.02 3.66
CA ILE A 5 -5.89 -5.00 4.45
C ILE A 5 -7.37 -5.41 4.54
N THR A 6 -7.93 -5.42 5.76
CA THR A 6 -9.35 -5.72 6.01
C THR A 6 -10.12 -4.43 6.29
N ASP A 7 -11.45 -4.51 6.32
CA ASP A 7 -12.33 -3.40 6.69
C ASP A 7 -12.16 -2.93 8.15
N GLU A 8 -11.40 -3.66 8.97
CA GLU A 8 -11.00 -3.25 10.33
C GLU A 8 -9.82 -2.27 10.33
N CYS A 9 -9.30 -1.88 9.15
CA CYS A 9 -8.20 -0.93 9.04
C CYS A 9 -8.56 0.43 9.65
N ILE A 10 -7.78 0.85 10.64
CA ILE A 10 -7.91 2.17 11.29
C ILE A 10 -6.95 3.24 10.73
N ASN A 11 -6.31 2.98 9.59
CA ASN A 11 -5.30 3.85 8.98
C ASN A 11 -4.12 4.21 9.92
N CYS A 12 -3.59 3.24 10.69
CA CYS A 12 -2.46 3.48 11.60
C CYS A 12 -1.08 3.54 10.91
N GLY A 13 -0.98 3.19 9.63
CA GLY A 13 0.27 3.27 8.85
C GLY A 13 1.31 2.17 9.14
N ALA A 14 1.09 1.28 10.11
CA ALA A 14 2.08 0.27 10.49
C ALA A 14 2.42 -0.73 9.36
N CYS A 15 1.49 -0.99 8.45
CA CYS A 15 1.69 -1.93 7.36
C CYS A 15 2.48 -1.35 6.18
N GLU A 16 2.58 -0.02 6.07
CA GLU A 16 3.26 0.67 4.97
C GLU A 16 4.77 0.38 4.92
N PRO A 17 5.56 0.59 5.99
CA PRO A 17 7.01 0.33 5.95
C PRO A 17 7.36 -1.16 5.88
N GLU A 18 6.44 -2.03 6.31
CA GLU A 18 6.62 -3.49 6.24
C GLU A 18 6.34 -4.05 4.84
N CYS A 19 5.81 -3.23 3.93
CA CYS A 19 5.45 -3.66 2.60
C CYS A 19 6.70 -3.75 1.68
N PRO A 20 7.17 -4.96 1.33
CA PRO A 20 8.44 -5.12 0.60
C PRO A 20 8.39 -4.63 -0.85
N ASN A 21 7.19 -4.40 -1.39
CA ASN A 21 6.93 -3.93 -2.75
C ASN A 21 6.17 -2.60 -2.79
N ASN A 22 6.08 -1.89 -1.64
CA ASN A 22 5.47 -0.57 -1.52
C ASN A 22 4.06 -0.46 -2.14
N ALA A 23 3.26 -1.53 -1.99
CA ALA A 23 1.90 -1.61 -2.53
C ALA A 23 0.81 -1.06 -1.59
N ILE A 24 1.17 -0.68 -0.37
CA ILE A 24 0.28 -0.11 0.65
C ILE A 24 0.58 1.38 0.73
N TYR A 25 -0.45 2.21 0.71
CA TYR A 25 -0.36 3.67 0.72
C TYR A 25 -1.57 4.27 1.45
N GLU A 26 -1.49 5.55 1.80
CA GLU A 26 -2.55 6.25 2.53
C GLU A 26 -3.91 6.23 1.80
N SER A 27 -4.99 6.13 2.58
CA SER A 27 -6.34 6.19 2.02
C SER A 27 -6.62 7.56 1.41
N GLY A 28 -6.92 7.60 0.11
CA GLY A 28 -7.27 8.83 -0.61
C GLY A 28 -6.16 9.43 -1.45
N VAL A 29 -4.94 8.88 -1.42
CA VAL A 29 -3.96 9.17 -2.49
C VAL A 29 -4.26 8.31 -3.71
N GLY A 30 -4.36 8.95 -4.87
CA GLY A 30 -4.52 8.27 -6.15
C GLY A 30 -3.23 7.62 -6.59
N TRP A 31 -2.84 6.52 -5.95
CA TRP A 31 -1.65 5.78 -6.33
C TRP A 31 -1.89 5.03 -7.64
N LYS A 32 -0.99 5.20 -8.60
CA LYS A 32 -0.99 4.46 -9.86
C LYS A 32 0.19 3.49 -9.82
N TYR A 33 0.01 2.31 -10.42
CA TYR A 33 1.09 1.32 -10.53
C TYR A 33 2.39 1.91 -11.11
N ALA A 34 2.26 2.91 -12.00
CA ALA A 34 3.37 3.64 -12.61
C ALA A 34 4.21 4.48 -11.62
N ASP A 35 3.65 4.86 -10.46
CA ASP A 35 4.34 5.72 -9.50
C ASP A 35 5.34 4.93 -8.62
N GLY A 36 5.19 3.61 -8.54
CA GLY A 36 6.00 2.75 -7.67
C GLY A 36 6.54 1.46 -8.31
N THR A 37 6.21 1.17 -9.57
CA THR A 37 6.69 -0.02 -10.28
C THR A 37 7.21 0.35 -11.66
N SER A 38 8.24 -0.35 -12.15
CA SER A 38 8.82 -0.17 -13.50
C SER A 38 7.92 -0.72 -14.63
N LEU A 39 6.63 -0.86 -14.37
CA LEU A 39 5.64 -1.30 -15.33
C LEU A 39 5.13 -0.05 -16.07
N ASN A 40 5.54 0.09 -17.33
CA ASN A 40 5.00 1.08 -18.27
C ASN A 40 3.58 0.72 -18.69
#